data_AF-A0AAW4FKV4-F1
#
_entry.id   AF-A0AAW4FKV4-F1
#
_cell.length_a   1.000
_cell.length_b   1.000
_cell.length_c   1.000
_cell.angle_alpha   90.00
_cell.angle_beta   90.00
_cell.angle_gamma   90.00
#
_symmetry.space_group_name_H-M   'P 1'
#
loop_
_entity.id
_entity.type
_entity.pdbx_description
1 polymer ?
#
loop_
_entity_poly.entity_id
_entity_poly.type
_entity_poly.pdbx_seq_one_letter_code
_entity_poly.pdbx_strand_id
1 'polypeptide(L)'
;MTDVPRKNGKKTGKGNPPVEHQFKPGNPGRPKGARNRLGEMFIEDLLSAWESKGAAAIHTVIEKRPQDFLRVVASLMPKDLNVNVNQIGEMTDEQLLDRIRKLDATIQPFLASHGEDGNSDGDRAPTAH
;
A
#
# COMPACT_ATOMS: atom_id res chain seq x y z
N MET A 1 55.14 -4.80 -2.15
CA MET A 1 53.78 -5.25 -2.53
C MET A 1 53.11 -4.07 -3.23
N THR A 2 53.26 -3.95 -4.55
CA THR A 2 52.71 -2.81 -5.31
C THR A 2 51.46 -3.26 -6.03
N ASP A 3 50.31 -2.74 -5.59
CA ASP A 3 49.00 -2.92 -6.21
C ASP A 3 48.96 -2.22 -7.57
N VAL A 4 48.86 -3.00 -8.65
CA VAL A 4 48.64 -2.49 -10.00
C VAL A 4 47.15 -2.53 -10.29
N PRO A 5 46.51 -1.41 -10.70
CA PRO A 5 45.08 -1.38 -10.92
C PRO A 5 44.69 -2.20 -12.16
N ARG A 6 43.69 -3.07 -12.04
CA ARG A 6 43.17 -3.89 -13.15
C ARG A 6 42.48 -2.98 -14.18
N LYS A 7 43.04 -2.95 -15.40
CA LYS A 7 42.54 -2.20 -16.56
C LYS A 7 41.26 -2.83 -17.13
N ASN A 8 40.11 -2.56 -16.51
CA ASN A 8 38.80 -2.92 -17.08
C ASN A 8 38.31 -1.80 -18.00
N GLY A 9 38.58 -1.93 -19.29
CA GLY A 9 38.17 -0.94 -20.28
C GLY A 9 38.41 -1.38 -21.72
N LYS A 10 37.81 -2.50 -22.14
CA LYS A 10 37.56 -2.74 -23.56
C LYS A 10 36.09 -3.06 -23.72
N LYS A 11 35.34 -2.14 -24.33
CA LYS A 11 33.97 -2.34 -24.74
C LYS A 11 33.94 -3.55 -25.68
N THR A 12 33.61 -4.74 -25.17
CA THR A 12 33.29 -5.90 -25.98
C THR A 12 31.88 -5.72 -26.52
N GLY A 13 31.71 -4.75 -27.42
CA GLY A 13 30.56 -4.77 -28.31
C GLY A 13 30.73 -6.02 -29.15
N LYS A 14 29.98 -7.09 -28.84
CA LYS A 14 29.82 -8.20 -29.79
C LYS A 14 29.32 -7.54 -31.07
N GLY A 15 30.12 -7.61 -32.14
CA GLY A 15 29.69 -7.13 -33.46
C GLY A 15 28.35 -7.77 -33.83
N ASN A 16 27.64 -7.16 -34.78
CA ASN A 16 26.38 -7.72 -35.26
C ASN A 16 26.56 -9.21 -35.55
N PRO A 17 25.63 -10.08 -35.10
CA PRO A 17 25.74 -11.50 -35.36
C PRO A 17 25.86 -11.73 -36.87
N PRO A 18 26.56 -12.81 -37.31
CA PRO A 18 26.63 -13.18 -38.72
C PRO A 18 25.24 -13.08 -39.38
N VAL A 19 25.19 -12.58 -40.62
CA VAL A 19 23.92 -12.31 -41.35
C VAL A 19 22.98 -13.53 -41.36
N GLU A 20 23.55 -14.73 -41.34
CA GLU A 20 22.83 -16.01 -41.23
C GLU A 20 21.99 -16.15 -39.93
N HIS A 21 22.40 -15.51 -38.84
CA HIS A 21 21.75 -15.56 -37.53
C HIS A 21 20.97 -14.28 -37.21
N GLN A 22 20.94 -13.32 -38.12
CA GLN A 22 20.13 -12.12 -37.97
C GLN A 22 18.66 -12.45 -38.20
N PHE A 23 17.81 -11.73 -37.47
CA PHE A 23 16.37 -11.83 -37.60
C PHE A 23 15.95 -11.40 -39.01
N LYS A 24 15.38 -12.33 -39.78
CA LYS A 24 14.94 -12.06 -41.15
C LYS A 24 13.65 -11.22 -41.13
N PRO A 25 13.57 -10.14 -41.94
CA PRO A 25 12.31 -9.43 -42.16
C PRO A 25 11.22 -10.41 -42.61
N GLY A 26 10.05 -10.40 -41.95
CA GLY A 26 8.94 -11.32 -42.23
C GLY A 26 8.78 -12.50 -41.26
N ASN A 27 9.72 -12.73 -40.34
CA ASN A 27 9.51 -13.63 -39.22
C ASN A 27 9.13 -12.81 -37.99
N PRO A 28 7.86 -12.57 -37.65
CA PRO A 28 7.54 -11.98 -36.36
C PRO A 28 8.12 -12.90 -35.29
N GLY A 29 8.87 -12.36 -34.34
CA GLY A 29 9.52 -13.17 -33.30
C GLY A 29 8.52 -13.96 -32.46
N ARG A 30 9.00 -14.57 -31.38
CA ARG A 30 8.12 -15.31 -30.46
C ARG A 30 6.91 -14.45 -30.07
N PRO A 31 5.66 -14.94 -30.22
CA PRO A 31 4.47 -14.14 -29.96
C PRO A 31 4.46 -13.62 -28.51
N LYS A 32 3.89 -12.42 -28.33
CA LYS A 32 3.74 -11.79 -27.01
C LYS A 32 2.98 -12.74 -26.09
N GLY A 33 3.51 -12.96 -24.88
CA GLY A 33 2.93 -13.91 -23.91
C GLY A 33 3.40 -15.36 -24.06
N ALA A 34 4.03 -15.78 -25.16
CA ALA A 34 4.43 -17.19 -25.30
C ALA A 34 5.53 -17.65 -24.31
N ARG A 35 6.29 -16.72 -23.71
CA ARG A 35 7.18 -17.04 -22.58
C ARG A 35 6.40 -17.28 -21.27
N ASN A 36 5.24 -16.65 -21.13
CA ASN A 36 4.44 -16.61 -19.90
C ASN A 36 3.15 -17.45 -19.99
N ARG A 37 2.88 -18.08 -21.14
CA ARG A 37 1.66 -18.87 -21.40
C ARG A 37 1.36 -19.89 -20.32
N LEU A 38 2.39 -20.57 -19.78
CA LEU A 38 2.22 -21.51 -18.69
C LEU A 38 1.71 -20.83 -17.41
N GLY A 39 2.21 -19.63 -17.10
CA GLY A 39 1.78 -18.87 -15.93
C GLY A 39 0.34 -18.35 -16.07
N GLU A 40 -0.03 -17.91 -17.28
CA GLU A 40 -1.41 -17.49 -17.58
C GLU A 40 -2.39 -18.65 -17.39
N MET A 41 -2.11 -19.81 -18.00
CA MET A 41 -2.94 -21.00 -17.84
C MET A 41 -3.00 -21.47 -16.38
N PHE A 42 -1.89 -21.42 -15.66
CA PHE A 42 -1.86 -21.81 -14.25
C PHE A 42 -2.77 -20.94 -13.38
N ILE A 43 -2.79 -19.62 -13.60
CA ILE A 43 -3.65 -18.71 -12.84
C ILE A 43 -5.13 -18.95 -13.18
N GLU A 44 -5.43 -19.20 -14.45
CA GLU A 44 -6.79 -19.53 -14.92
C GLU A 44 -7.31 -20.83 -14.29
N ASP A 45 -6.50 -21.89 -14.33
CA ASP A 45 -6.82 -23.18 -13.72
C ASP A 45 -6.99 -23.05 -12.19
N LEU A 46 -6.13 -22.26 -11.54
CA LEU A 46 -6.19 -22.01 -10.10
C LEU A 46 -7.47 -21.26 -9.70
N LEU A 47 -7.86 -20.24 -10.48
CA LEU A 47 -9.10 -19.50 -10.24
C LEU A 47 -10.32 -20.42 -10.39
N SER A 48 -10.37 -21.22 -11.46
CA SER A 48 -11.44 -22.20 -11.68
C SER A 48 -11.55 -23.23 -10.53
N ALA A 49 -10.40 -23.71 -10.04
CA ALA A 49 -10.36 -24.59 -8.86
C ALA A 49 -10.85 -23.87 -7.59
N TRP A 50 -10.52 -22.59 -7.42
CA TRP A 50 -10.96 -21.78 -6.29
C TRP A 50 -12.46 -21.50 -6.32
N GLU A 51 -13.02 -21.12 -7.47
CA GLU A 51 -14.45 -20.87 -7.62
C GLU A 51 -15.28 -22.12 -7.34
N SER A 52 -14.79 -23.29 -7.75
CA SER A 52 -15.50 -24.56 -7.56
C SER A 52 -15.36 -25.14 -6.15
N LYS A 53 -14.19 -25.02 -5.50
CA LYS A 53 -13.89 -25.76 -4.25
C LYS A 53 -13.21 -24.92 -3.15
N GLY A 54 -12.96 -23.64 -3.38
CA GLY A 54 -12.20 -22.78 -2.46
C GLY A 54 -12.82 -22.72 -1.06
N ALA A 55 -14.13 -22.51 -0.95
CA ALA A 55 -14.81 -22.46 0.34
C ALA A 55 -14.70 -23.80 1.11
N ALA A 56 -14.93 -24.93 0.44
CA ALA A 56 -14.79 -26.25 1.05
C ALA A 56 -13.34 -26.55 1.47
N ALA A 57 -12.36 -26.08 0.70
CA ALA A 57 -10.95 -26.16 1.06
C ALA A 57 -10.65 -25.33 2.32
N ILE A 58 -11.19 -24.11 2.44
CA ILE A 58 -11.06 -23.28 3.65
C ILE A 58 -11.62 -24.02 4.88
N HIS A 59 -12.84 -24.56 4.79
CA HIS A 59 -13.43 -25.33 5.89
C HIS A 59 -12.56 -26.51 6.30
N THR A 60 -12.06 -27.26 5.31
CA THR A 60 -11.15 -28.39 5.57
C THR A 60 -9.86 -27.94 6.28
N VAL A 61 -9.30 -26.79 5.92
CA VAL A 61 -8.10 -26.25 6.59
C VAL A 61 -8.43 -25.81 8.01
N ILE A 62 -9.58 -25.16 8.25
CA ILE A 62 -10.02 -24.78 9.59
C ILE A 62 -10.14 -26.01 10.49
N GLU A 63 -10.73 -27.09 9.99
CA GLU A 63 -10.93 -28.32 10.76
C GLU A 63 -9.62 -29.08 11.02
N LYS A 64 -8.78 -29.24 9.99
CA LYS A 64 -7.61 -30.13 10.07
C LYS A 64 -6.32 -29.41 10.46
N ARG A 65 -6.19 -28.12 10.14
CA ARG A 65 -4.96 -27.32 10.28
C ARG A 65 -5.28 -25.85 10.64
N PRO A 66 -5.97 -25.59 11.76
CA PRO A 66 -6.42 -24.25 12.13
C PRO A 66 -5.28 -23.23 12.25
N GLN A 67 -4.09 -23.67 12.69
CA GLN A 67 -2.90 -22.81 12.78
C GLN A 67 -2.45 -22.25 11.42
N ASP A 68 -2.60 -23.03 10.34
CA ASP A 68 -2.22 -22.58 9.00
C ASP A 68 -3.24 -21.58 8.46
N PHE A 69 -4.53 -21.80 8.73
CA PHE A 69 -5.57 -20.82 8.42
C PHE A 69 -5.28 -19.48 9.07
N LEU A 70 -5.03 -19.46 10.39
CA LEU A 70 -4.71 -18.24 11.12
C LEU A 70 -3.43 -17.56 10.60
N ARG A 71 -2.40 -18.32 10.24
CA ARG A 71 -1.18 -17.79 9.65
C ARG A 71 -1.43 -17.14 8.29
N VAL A 72 -2.24 -17.76 7.43
CA VAL A 72 -2.61 -17.19 6.13
C VAL A 72 -3.38 -15.88 6.32
N VAL A 73 -4.38 -15.87 7.20
CA VAL A 73 -5.15 -14.66 7.54
C VAL A 73 -4.22 -13.55 8.05
N ALA A 74 -3.32 -13.87 8.99
CA ALA A 74 -2.35 -12.91 9.51
C ALA A 74 -1.38 -12.39 8.44
N SER A 75 -1.04 -13.21 7.43
CA SER A 75 -0.14 -12.80 6.34
C SER A 75 -0.79 -11.85 5.32
N LEU A 76 -2.12 -11.87 5.21
CA LEU A 76 -2.88 -10.94 4.38
C LEU A 76 -3.06 -9.58 5.05
N MET A 77 -2.95 -9.52 6.38
CA MET A 77 -2.98 -8.27 7.11
C MET A 77 -1.70 -7.47 6.83
N PRO A 78 -1.80 -6.15 6.58
CA PRO A 78 -0.63 -5.28 6.54
C PRO A 78 0.17 -5.45 7.83
N LYS A 79 1.46 -5.78 7.73
CA LYS A 79 2.35 -5.97 8.89
C LYS A 79 2.61 -4.66 9.62
N ASP A 80 2.68 -3.59 8.84
CA ASP A 80 2.83 -2.23 9.30
C ASP A 80 1.50 -1.53 9.02
N LEU A 81 0.55 -1.64 9.94
CA LEU A 81 -0.54 -0.66 10.02
C LEU A 81 0.07 0.65 10.50
N ASN A 82 0.85 1.30 9.63
CA ASN A 82 1.22 2.70 9.76
C ASN A 82 -0.03 3.51 9.42
N VAL A 83 -1.08 3.39 10.25
CA VAL A 83 -2.07 4.45 10.37
C VAL A 83 -1.24 5.64 10.78
N ASN A 84 -1.03 6.58 9.85
CA ASN A 84 -0.22 7.75 10.11
C ASN A 84 -1.02 8.66 11.05
N VAL A 85 -1.09 8.28 12.33
CA VAL A 85 -1.72 9.05 13.43
C VAL A 85 -0.96 10.36 13.64
N ASN A 86 0.29 10.42 13.14
CA ASN A 86 1.15 11.59 13.17
C ASN A 86 1.03 12.50 11.93
N GLN A 87 -0.09 12.49 11.21
CA GLN A 87 -0.30 13.50 10.17
C GLN A 87 -0.16 14.94 10.71
N ILE A 88 -0.50 15.17 11.99
CA ILE A 88 -0.35 16.49 12.63
C ILE A 88 1.13 16.82 12.90
N GLY A 89 1.97 15.83 13.22
CA GLY A 89 3.37 16.04 13.59
C GLY A 89 4.31 16.33 12.41
N GLU A 90 3.88 16.01 11.18
CA GLU A 90 4.64 16.23 9.95
C GLU A 90 4.16 17.45 9.13
N MET A 91 3.13 18.16 9.62
CA MET A 91 2.60 19.36 8.96
C MET A 91 3.48 20.58 9.22
N THR A 92 3.66 21.42 8.20
CA THR A 92 4.26 22.74 8.41
C THR A 92 3.29 23.63 9.19
N ASP A 93 3.82 24.70 9.79
CA ASP A 93 3.00 25.67 10.53
C ASP A 93 1.87 26.25 9.66
N GLU A 94 2.12 26.49 8.37
CA GLU A 94 1.07 26.98 7.45
C GLU A 94 -0.04 25.95 7.23
N GLN A 95 0.33 24.68 7.09
CA GLN A 95 -0.64 23.60 6.90
C GLN A 95 -1.45 23.38 8.18
N LEU A 96 -0.82 23.49 9.35
CA LEU A 96 -1.48 23.38 10.64
C LEU A 96 -2.50 24.51 10.84
N LEU A 97 -2.14 25.75 10.47
CA LEU A 97 -3.03 26.90 10.51
C LEU A 97 -4.25 26.73 9.59
N ASP A 98 -4.06 26.26 8.35
CA ASP A 98 -5.17 26.00 7.43
C ASP A 98 -6.12 24.92 7.97
N ARG A 99 -5.55 23.90 8.62
CA ARG A 99 -6.34 22.84 9.26
C ARG A 99 -7.16 23.34 10.44
N ILE A 100 -6.56 24.17 11.31
CA ILE A 100 -7.25 24.80 12.44
C ILE A 100 -8.42 25.65 11.94
N ARG A 101 -8.19 26.50 10.93
CA ARG A 101 -9.26 27.32 10.33
C ARG A 101 -10.42 26.50 9.78
N LYS A 102 -10.14 25.37 9.13
CA LYS A 102 -11.17 24.44 8.64
C LYS A 102 -11.96 23.80 9.77
N LEU A 103 -11.28 23.42 10.86
CA LEU A 103 -11.94 22.85 12.04
C LEU A 103 -12.83 23.90 12.72
N ASP A 104 -12.34 25.13 12.89
CA ASP A 104 -13.11 26.24 13.42
C ASP A 104 -14.37 26.48 12.60
N ALA A 105 -14.26 26.62 11.27
CA ALA A 105 -15.42 26.81 10.40
C ALA A 105 -16.45 25.67 10.50
N THR A 106 -15.99 24.45 10.80
CA THR A 106 -16.88 23.29 10.97
C THR A 106 -17.58 23.31 12.33
N ILE A 107 -16.90 23.76 13.39
CA ILE A 107 -17.39 23.72 14.77
C ILE A 107 -18.25 24.95 15.11
N GLN A 108 -17.94 26.12 14.55
CA GLN A 108 -18.64 27.38 14.82
C GLN A 108 -20.17 27.30 14.72
N PRO A 109 -20.77 26.64 13.69
CA PRO A 109 -22.23 26.48 13.62
C PRO A 109 -22.83 25.69 14.80
N PHE A 110 -22.08 24.76 15.38
CA PHE A 110 -22.52 23.96 16.53
C PHE A 110 -22.35 24.69 17.86
N LEU A 111 -21.34 25.56 17.98
CA LEU A 111 -21.16 26.40 19.16
C LEU A 111 -22.17 27.55 19.19
N ALA A 112 -22.50 28.12 18.02
CA ALA A 112 -23.52 29.16 17.89
C ALA A 112 -24.92 28.68 18.31
N SER A 113 -25.22 27.38 18.17
CA SER A 113 -26.50 26.80 18.61
C SER A 113 -26.56 26.41 20.08
N HIS A 114 -25.43 26.39 20.80
CA HIS A 114 -25.35 26.05 22.23
C HIS A 114 -25.16 27.28 23.14
N GLY A 115 -25.19 28.50 22.58
CA GLY A 115 -24.93 29.75 23.29
C GLY A 115 -26.15 30.44 23.90
N GLU A 116 -27.38 29.92 23.78
CA GLU A 116 -28.59 30.58 24.30
C GLU A 116 -29.10 30.06 25.66
N ASP A 117 -28.50 29.03 26.25
CA ASP A 117 -28.93 28.51 27.56
C ASP A 117 -27.84 28.71 28.62
N GLY A 118 -27.77 29.92 29.19
CA GLY A 118 -26.82 30.17 30.28
C GLY A 118 -26.73 31.58 30.87
N ASN A 119 -27.77 32.42 30.76
CA ASN A 119 -27.85 33.63 31.59
C ASN A 119 -28.48 33.28 32.96
N SER A 120 -27.65 32.91 33.93
CA SER A 120 -27.98 33.10 35.34
C SER A 120 -26.84 33.86 36.02
N ASP A 121 -27.06 35.17 36.10
CA ASP A 121 -26.37 36.13 36.93
C ASP A 121 -26.17 35.57 38.35
N GLY A 122 -24.93 35.18 38.66
CA GLY A 122 -24.51 34.72 39.97
C GLY A 122 -23.79 35.84 40.69
N ASP A 123 -24.58 36.78 41.24
CA ASP A 123 -24.14 37.83 42.15
C ASP A 123 -23.31 37.22 43.29
N ARG A 124 -21.98 37.45 43.25
CA ARG A 124 -21.06 37.06 44.33
C ARG A 124 -21.01 38.20 45.34
N ALA A 125 -21.86 38.14 46.36
CA ALA A 125 -21.68 38.93 47.58
C ALA A 125 -20.41 38.47 48.33
N PRO A 126 -19.55 39.39 48.81
CA PRO A 126 -18.35 39.03 49.55
C PRO A 126 -18.71 38.64 50.99
N THR A 127 -18.33 37.43 51.40
CA THR A 127 -18.36 37.00 52.81
C THR A 127 -17.31 37.78 53.61
N ALA A 128 -17.77 38.62 54.54
CA ALA A 128 -16.93 39.30 55.53
C ALA A 128 -16.66 38.41 56.76
N HIS A 129 -15.52 38.67 57.39
CA HIS A 129 -14.94 38.03 58.58
C HIS A 129 -15.82 38.06 59.83
#